data_AF-A0A1F5VNN6-F1
#
_entry.id   AF-A0A1F5VNN6-F1
#
_cell.length_a   1.000
_cell.length_b   1.000
_cell.length_c   1.000
_cell.angle_alpha   90.00
_cell.angle_beta   90.00
_cell.angle_gamma   90.00
#
_symmetry.space_group_name_H-M   'P 1'
#
loop_
_entity.id
_entity.type
_entity.pdbx_description
1 polymer ?
#
loop_
_entity_poly.entity_id
_entity_poly.type
_entity_poly.pdbx_seq_one_letter_code
_entity_poly.pdbx_strand_id
1 'polypeptide(L)'
;MNEEQPKIESSAFGGYKRPGIVTLLSIIEFFVAAVWIIISIALIIGMVHSQYNNFMYMAIVAIALGIINFFCGYGLWNLKSYGRTIMLVFSFIGLLGFPFGTIISILLLIYFYKPGIKIIFSQRDPATLTADEIRQVTDLQSSNPLIIGTMVVILMSFAIPIIGIIAAIAIPNFLNARDRARQIRTRMEIQNIAAAVESYKNDHNAYPETLPVQQLQSLLVPKYIDKIYVQDAWKNDFRYIAWKENPESVGPDNYIIASAGKDGVWEENDMKEYTEKVTCSFRNDIVLKNNVLIQQPQGPQMEADPAVQCD
;
A
#
# COMPACT_ATOMS: atom_id res chain seq x y z
N MET A 1 39.72 51.57 33.73
CA MET A 1 38.89 50.41 34.12
C MET A 1 38.66 49.58 32.86
N ASN A 2 39.60 48.70 32.55
CA ASN A 2 39.41 47.67 31.54
C ASN A 2 38.95 46.43 32.31
N GLU A 3 37.66 46.12 32.25
CA GLU A 3 37.17 44.81 32.68
C GLU A 3 37.75 43.77 31.72
N GLU A 4 38.77 43.05 32.18
CA GLU A 4 39.22 41.82 31.54
C GLU A 4 38.06 40.82 31.55
N GLN A 5 37.49 40.57 30.36
CA GLN A 5 36.53 39.50 30.21
C GLN A 5 37.20 38.14 30.49
N PRO A 6 36.57 37.25 31.27
CA PRO A 6 37.15 35.96 31.58
C PRO A 6 37.35 35.16 30.29
N LYS A 7 38.60 34.79 30.00
CA LYS A 7 38.98 33.83 28.96
C LYS A 7 38.24 32.52 29.22
N ILE A 8 37.15 32.29 28.49
CA ILE A 8 36.63 30.93 28.33
C ILE A 8 37.70 30.21 27.52
N GLU A 9 38.52 29.39 28.18
CA GLU A 9 39.55 28.62 27.49
C GLU A 9 38.88 27.76 26.41
N SER A 10 39.33 27.92 25.17
CA SER A 10 38.83 27.13 24.02
C SER A 10 39.05 25.62 24.20
N SER A 11 39.87 25.21 25.19
CA SER A 11 40.12 23.84 25.63
C SER A 11 38.88 23.13 26.20
N ALA A 12 37.85 23.87 26.66
CA ALA A 12 36.64 23.30 27.28
C ALA A 12 35.51 22.99 26.29
N PHE A 13 35.58 23.47 25.04
CA PHE A 13 34.53 23.28 24.05
C PHE A 13 34.71 21.94 23.32
N GLY A 14 33.92 20.92 23.71
CA GLY A 14 33.98 19.55 23.20
C GLY A 14 33.53 19.34 21.74
N GLY A 15 33.48 20.40 20.93
CA GLY A 15 33.14 20.36 19.50
C GLY A 15 31.64 20.52 19.20
N TYR A 16 31.29 20.39 17.92
CA TYR A 16 29.90 20.52 17.49
C TYR A 16 29.08 19.27 17.78
N LYS A 17 28.17 19.38 18.75
CA LYS A 17 27.05 18.46 18.93
C LYS A 17 25.83 18.95 18.15
N ARG A 18 25.03 18.01 17.66
CA ARG A 18 23.79 18.29 16.92
C ARG A 18 22.69 18.75 17.87
N PRO A 19 22.05 19.90 17.62
CA PRO A 19 20.85 20.29 18.35
C PRO A 19 19.73 19.26 18.16
N GLY A 20 18.93 19.03 19.20
CA GLY A 20 17.85 18.04 19.14
C GLY A 20 16.83 18.30 18.03
N ILE A 21 16.52 19.58 17.78
CA ILE A 21 15.64 20.02 16.69
C ILE A 21 16.22 19.64 15.32
N VAL A 22 17.52 19.83 15.09
CA VAL A 22 18.18 19.46 13.82
C VAL A 22 18.14 17.95 13.61
N THR A 23 18.36 17.16 14.67
CA THR A 23 18.22 15.70 14.62
C THR A 23 16.80 15.28 14.26
N LEU A 24 15.79 15.87 14.91
CA LEU A 24 14.38 15.58 14.62
C LEU A 24 14.03 15.93 13.17
N LEU A 25 14.41 17.12 12.70
CA LEU A 25 14.18 17.53 11.32
C LEU A 25 14.86 16.58 10.33
N SER A 26 16.10 16.15 10.59
CA SER A 26 16.79 15.19 9.73
C SER A 26 16.02 13.86 9.61
N ILE A 27 15.47 13.35 10.73
CA ILE A 27 14.66 12.13 10.74
C ILE A 27 13.37 12.33 9.93
N ILE A 28 12.72 13.48 10.06
CA ILE A 28 11.51 13.82 9.30
C ILE A 28 11.82 13.87 7.81
N GLU A 29 12.90 14.53 7.39
CA GLU A 29 13.30 14.61 5.99
C GLU A 29 13.57 13.22 5.39
N PHE A 30 14.16 12.29 6.16
CA PHE A 30 14.31 10.90 5.72
C PHE A 30 12.97 10.18 5.56
N PHE A 31 12.02 10.41 6.48
CA PHE A 31 10.68 9.84 6.36
C PHE A 31 9.94 10.41 5.14
N VAL A 32 10.01 11.73 4.93
CA VAL A 32 9.43 12.40 3.76
C VAL A 32 10.04 11.88 2.46
N ALA A 33 11.36 11.66 2.43
CA ALA A 33 12.02 11.04 1.29
C ALA A 33 11.47 9.63 0.99
N ALA A 34 11.28 8.80 2.02
CA ALA A 34 10.70 7.47 1.86
C ALA A 34 9.26 7.52 1.32
N VAL A 35 8.44 8.46 1.80
CA VAL A 35 7.07 8.67 1.30
C VAL A 35 7.07 9.06 -0.18
N TRP A 36 7.95 9.97 -0.61
CA TRP A 36 8.07 10.35 -2.01
C TRP A 36 8.47 9.18 -2.92
N ILE A 37 9.33 8.28 -2.44
CA ILE A 37 9.69 7.06 -3.17
C ILE A 37 8.48 6.12 -3.30
N ILE A 38 7.69 5.93 -2.24
CA ILE A 38 6.48 5.11 -2.29
C ILE A 38 5.46 5.69 -3.28
N ILE A 39 5.25 7.01 -3.24
CA ILE A 39 4.37 7.72 -4.19
C ILE A 39 4.86 7.51 -5.62
N SER A 40 6.16 7.65 -5.88
CA SER A 40 6.72 7.38 -7.21
C SER A 40 6.42 5.96 -7.68
N ILE A 41 6.60 4.95 -6.84
CA ILE A 41 6.33 3.55 -7.22
C ILE A 41 4.84 3.38 -7.57
N ALA A 42 3.94 3.94 -6.76
CA ALA A 42 2.51 3.90 -7.03
C ALA A 42 2.15 4.58 -8.36
N LEU A 43 2.76 5.74 -8.67
CA LEU A 43 2.55 6.45 -9.93
C LEU A 43 3.07 5.65 -11.14
N ILE A 44 4.21 4.97 -11.02
CA ILE A 44 4.73 4.09 -12.07
C ILE A 44 3.77 2.90 -12.31
N ILE A 45 3.25 2.29 -11.25
CA ILE A 45 2.23 1.23 -11.37
C ILE A 45 0.98 1.78 -12.07
N GLY A 46 0.53 2.98 -11.71
CA GLY A 46 -0.60 3.66 -12.34
C GLY A 46 -0.38 3.94 -13.83
N MET A 47 0.84 4.33 -14.23
CA MET A 47 1.23 4.52 -15.63
C MET A 47 1.04 3.23 -16.44
N VAL A 48 1.51 2.09 -15.91
CA VAL A 48 1.42 0.78 -16.58
C VAL A 48 -0.04 0.37 -16.81
N HIS A 49 -0.93 0.68 -15.87
CA HIS A 49 -2.35 0.27 -15.97
C HIS A 49 -3.19 1.19 -16.86
N SER A 50 -2.86 2.48 -16.95
CA SER A 50 -3.77 3.49 -17.53
C SER A 50 -3.29 4.08 -18.86
N GLN A 51 -2.08 3.76 -19.32
CA GLN A 51 -1.46 4.30 -20.54
C GLN A 51 -1.42 5.85 -20.65
N TYR A 52 -1.67 6.58 -19.56
CA TYR A 52 -1.57 8.04 -19.55
C TYR A 52 -0.14 8.52 -19.25
N ASN A 53 0.42 9.33 -20.15
CA ASN A 53 1.76 9.92 -20.00
C ASN A 53 1.90 10.82 -18.76
N ASN A 54 0.80 11.36 -18.23
CA ASN A 54 0.81 12.24 -17.05
C ASN A 54 1.42 11.55 -15.81
N PHE A 55 1.21 10.24 -15.64
CA PHE A 55 1.78 9.49 -14.52
C PHE A 55 3.31 9.45 -14.56
N MET A 56 3.90 9.42 -15.75
CA MET A 56 5.36 9.43 -15.91
C MET A 56 5.97 10.74 -15.40
N TYR A 57 5.42 11.88 -15.83
CA TYR A 57 5.91 13.20 -15.39
C TYR A 57 5.77 13.37 -13.87
N MET A 58 4.65 12.95 -13.29
CA MET A 58 4.44 13.00 -11.84
C MET A 58 5.41 12.09 -11.08
N ALA A 59 5.69 10.88 -11.61
CA ALA A 59 6.66 9.97 -11.00
C ALA A 59 8.07 10.55 -11.00
N ILE A 60 8.51 11.15 -12.09
CA ILE A 60 9.84 11.80 -12.19
C ILE A 60 9.96 12.91 -11.14
N VAL A 61 8.94 13.75 -10.99
CA VAL A 61 8.91 14.81 -9.98
C VAL A 61 8.97 14.21 -8.57
N ALA A 62 8.21 13.16 -8.30
CA ALA A 62 8.22 12.47 -7.00
C ALA A 62 9.61 11.89 -6.66
N ILE A 63 10.30 11.27 -7.63
CA ILE A 63 11.67 10.76 -7.44
C ILE A 63 12.62 11.91 -7.12
N ALA A 64 12.56 13.00 -7.90
CA ALA A 64 13.43 14.16 -7.69
C ALA A 64 13.23 14.75 -6.28
N LEU A 65 11.97 14.90 -5.84
CA LEU A 65 11.66 15.36 -4.49
C LEU A 65 12.18 14.39 -3.43
N GLY A 66 12.01 13.08 -3.60
CA GLY A 66 12.55 12.07 -2.69
C GLY A 66 14.07 12.16 -2.54
N ILE A 67 14.79 12.32 -3.64
CA ILE A 67 16.25 12.48 -3.64
C ILE A 67 16.66 13.77 -2.92
N ILE A 68 16.02 14.91 -3.21
CA ILE A 68 16.36 16.19 -2.58
C ILE A 68 16.12 16.13 -1.06
N ASN A 69 15.00 15.55 -0.61
CA ASN A 69 14.71 15.37 0.81
C ASN A 69 15.73 14.44 1.49
N PHE A 70 16.14 13.35 0.85
CA PHE A 70 17.17 12.46 1.38
C PHE A 70 18.49 13.20 1.59
N PHE A 71 18.93 13.98 0.60
CA PHE A 71 20.15 14.77 0.72
C PHE A 71 19.99 15.91 1.73
N CYS A 72 18.82 16.54 1.85
CA CYS A 72 18.50 17.50 2.90
C CYS A 72 18.72 16.87 4.29
N GLY A 73 18.05 15.75 4.56
CA GLY A 73 18.17 14.99 5.80
C GLY A 73 19.61 14.56 6.10
N TYR A 74 20.34 14.04 5.10
CA TYR A 74 21.74 13.66 5.25
C TYR A 74 22.65 14.88 5.52
N GLY A 75 22.37 16.02 4.89
CA GLY A 75 23.09 17.27 5.14
C GLY A 75 22.86 17.82 6.54
N LEU A 76 21.61 17.82 7.02
CA LEU A 76 21.26 18.22 8.38
C LEU A 76 21.87 17.26 9.42
N TRP A 77 21.82 15.95 9.16
CA TRP A 77 22.36 14.92 10.05
C TRP A 77 23.87 15.05 10.26
N ASN A 78 24.60 15.51 9.24
CA ASN A 78 26.05 15.68 9.29
C ASN A 78 26.49 17.15 9.44
N LEU A 79 25.55 18.06 9.76
CA LEU A 79 25.81 19.50 9.94
C LEU A 79 26.51 20.17 8.74
N LYS A 80 26.20 19.71 7.52
CA LYS A 80 26.77 20.25 6.28
C LYS A 80 25.99 21.48 5.82
N SER A 81 26.72 22.49 5.33
CA SER A 81 26.17 23.79 4.91
C SER A 81 25.03 23.68 3.89
N TYR A 82 25.13 22.75 2.93
CA TYR A 82 24.08 22.55 1.93
C TYR A 82 22.76 22.05 2.55
N GLY A 83 22.79 21.26 3.61
CA GLY A 83 21.57 20.76 4.26
C GLY A 83 20.73 21.90 4.84
N ARG A 84 21.41 22.88 5.46
CA ARG A 84 20.78 24.13 5.91
C ARG A 84 20.22 24.94 4.74
N THR A 85 20.96 25.06 3.63
CA THR A 85 20.50 25.81 2.45
C THR A 85 19.24 25.19 1.85
N ILE A 86 19.21 23.87 1.66
CA ILE A 86 18.04 23.16 1.12
C ILE A 86 16.82 23.36 2.06
N MET A 87 17.02 23.23 3.37
CA MET A 87 15.94 23.43 4.35
C MET A 87 15.38 24.85 4.33
N LEU A 88 16.24 25.87 4.16
CA LEU A 88 15.79 27.26 3.99
C LEU A 88 14.96 27.42 2.72
N VAL A 89 15.41 26.85 1.59
CA VAL A 89 14.65 26.88 0.33
C VAL A 89 13.28 26.23 0.49
N PHE A 90 13.21 25.05 1.13
CA PHE A 90 11.94 24.39 1.45
C PHE A 90 11.04 25.23 2.35
N SER A 91 11.62 25.91 3.35
CA SER A 91 10.86 26.81 4.22
C SER A 91 10.29 28.00 3.43
N PHE A 92 11.04 28.57 2.48
CA PHE A 92 10.49 29.64 1.62
C PHE A 92 9.35 29.15 0.73
N ILE A 93 9.47 27.96 0.13
CA ILE A 93 8.39 27.34 -0.65
C ILE A 93 7.17 27.05 0.23
N GLY A 94 7.40 26.55 1.44
CA GLY A 94 6.37 26.21 2.41
C GLY A 94 5.55 27.41 2.90
N LEU A 95 6.05 28.65 2.76
CA LEU A 95 5.26 29.86 3.03
C LEU A 95 3.97 29.93 2.20
N LEU A 96 3.95 29.33 1.00
CA LEU A 96 2.79 29.25 0.13
C LEU A 96 1.71 28.25 0.63
N GLY A 97 2.06 27.35 1.54
CA GLY A 97 1.19 26.28 2.05
C GLY A 97 0.23 26.74 3.15
N PHE A 98 -0.57 27.79 2.90
CA PHE A 98 -1.45 28.38 3.90
C PHE A 98 -2.56 27.41 4.38
N PRO A 99 -2.88 27.36 5.70
CA PRO A 99 -2.26 28.12 6.80
C PRO A 99 -1.07 27.39 7.46
N PHE A 100 -1.04 26.06 7.42
CA PHE A 100 -0.12 25.26 8.24
C PHE A 100 1.33 25.33 7.76
N GLY A 101 1.55 25.25 6.45
CA GLY A 101 2.86 25.38 5.83
C GLY A 101 3.48 26.73 6.14
N THR A 102 2.68 27.81 6.13
CA THR A 102 3.15 29.16 6.45
C THR A 102 3.68 29.26 7.88
N ILE A 103 2.94 28.76 8.88
CA ILE A 103 3.36 28.80 10.29
C ILE A 103 4.64 28.01 10.50
N ILE A 104 4.68 26.75 10.03
CA ILE A 104 5.85 25.89 10.19
C ILE A 104 7.07 26.52 9.50
N SER A 105 6.89 27.05 8.30
CA SER A 105 7.96 27.70 7.53
C SER A 105 8.52 28.93 8.22
N ILE A 106 7.66 29.79 8.79
CA ILE A 106 8.12 30.95 9.56
C ILE A 106 8.96 30.49 10.76
N LEU A 107 8.52 29.47 11.50
CA LEU A 107 9.26 28.94 12.64
C LEU A 107 10.62 28.35 12.22
N LEU A 108 10.67 27.61 11.13
CA LEU A 108 11.92 27.07 10.58
C LEU A 108 12.86 28.18 10.12
N LEU A 109 12.36 29.22 9.44
CA LEU A 109 13.14 30.39 9.05
C LEU A 109 13.72 31.09 10.28
N ILE A 110 12.90 31.40 11.28
CA ILE A 110 13.37 32.01 12.53
C ILE A 110 14.46 31.15 13.18
N TYR A 111 14.30 29.83 13.21
CA TYR A 111 15.27 28.91 13.78
C TYR A 111 16.59 28.86 13.00
N PHE A 112 16.55 28.67 11.68
CA PHE A 112 17.75 28.50 10.84
C PHE A 112 18.48 29.81 10.51
N TYR A 113 17.85 30.96 10.77
CA TYR A 113 18.52 32.27 10.73
C TYR A 113 19.22 32.63 12.04
N LYS A 114 19.07 31.85 13.13
CA LYS A 114 19.84 32.08 14.37
C LYS A 114 21.34 32.00 14.10
N PRO A 115 22.16 32.92 14.64
CA PRO A 115 23.59 33.00 14.36
C PRO A 115 24.35 31.74 14.82
N GLY A 116 24.00 31.17 15.98
CA GLY A 116 24.58 29.90 16.43
C GLY A 116 24.34 28.72 15.49
N ILE A 117 23.17 28.64 14.82
CA ILE A 117 22.90 27.59 13.82
C ILE A 117 23.80 27.82 12.59
N LYS A 118 23.95 29.06 12.13
CA LYS A 118 24.86 29.38 11.02
C LYS A 118 26.30 28.92 11.32
N ILE A 119 26.76 29.09 12.56
CA ILE A 119 28.10 28.67 13.00
C ILE A 119 28.22 27.15 12.97
N ILE A 120 27.25 26.42 13.55
CA ILE A 120 27.27 24.94 13.56
C ILE A 120 27.35 24.36 12.14
N PHE A 121 26.60 24.93 11.19
CA PHE A 121 26.58 24.49 9.80
C PHE A 121 27.73 25.03 8.93
N SER A 122 28.57 25.91 9.48
CA SER A 122 29.69 26.51 8.76
C SER A 122 30.88 25.56 8.61
N GLN A 123 30.94 24.48 9.41
CA GLN A 123 32.07 23.55 9.47
C GLN A 123 33.42 24.24 9.76
N ARG A 124 33.40 25.44 10.38
CA ARG A 124 34.61 26.11 10.88
C ARG A 124 35.26 25.26 11.98
N ASP A 125 36.57 25.33 12.13
CA ASP A 125 37.24 24.66 13.24
C ASP A 125 36.78 25.27 14.58
N PRO A 126 36.26 24.46 15.52
CA PRO A 126 35.89 24.90 16.87
C PRO A 126 36.96 25.73 17.59
N ALA A 127 38.25 25.46 17.34
CA ALA A 127 39.36 26.17 17.95
C ALA A 127 39.45 27.66 17.53
N THR A 128 38.79 28.04 16.43
CA THR A 128 38.81 29.40 15.86
C THR A 128 37.64 30.27 16.30
N LEU A 129 36.78 29.76 17.18
CA LEU A 129 35.57 30.46 17.62
C LEU A 129 35.85 31.46 18.74
N THR A 130 35.16 32.58 18.72
CA THR A 130 35.18 33.54 19.84
C THR A 130 34.35 33.04 21.02
N ALA A 131 34.59 33.58 22.21
CA ALA A 131 33.83 33.21 23.41
C ALA A 131 32.31 33.41 23.25
N ASP A 132 31.90 34.46 22.54
CA ASP A 132 30.49 34.73 22.26
C ASP A 132 29.89 33.75 21.24
N GLU A 133 30.65 33.36 20.21
CA GLU A 133 30.25 32.32 19.26
C GLU A 133 30.05 30.97 19.97
N ILE A 134 30.95 30.62 20.89
CA ILE A 134 30.89 29.40 21.70
C ILE A 134 29.62 29.39 22.57
N ARG A 135 29.29 30.51 23.24
CA ARG A 135 28.04 30.63 24.04
C ARG A 135 26.80 30.40 23.17
N GLN A 136 26.72 31.06 22.02
CA GLN A 136 25.58 30.92 21.11
C GLN A 136 25.39 29.48 20.61
N VAL A 137 26.48 28.76 20.34
CA VAL A 137 26.44 27.35 19.92
C VAL A 137 26.03 26.44 21.08
N THR A 138 26.58 26.68 22.27
CA THR A 138 26.31 25.87 23.47
C THR A 138 24.84 25.98 23.89
N ASP A 139 24.26 27.18 23.84
CA ASP A 139 22.85 27.42 24.15
C ASP A 139 21.89 26.69 23.21
N LEU A 140 22.30 26.43 21.97
CA LEU A 140 21.51 25.65 21.01
C LEU A 140 21.65 24.14 21.24
N GLN A 141 22.81 23.70 21.72
CA GLN A 141 23.10 22.30 22.00
C GLN A 141 22.47 21.82 23.31
N SER A 142 22.15 22.72 24.23
CA SER A 142 21.47 22.45 25.50
C SER A 142 19.95 22.27 25.36
N SER A 143 19.43 22.01 24.15
CA SER A 143 18.00 21.93 23.87
C SER A 143 17.27 20.97 24.82
N ASN A 144 16.27 21.51 25.54
CA ASN A 144 15.49 20.78 26.54
C ASN A 144 14.73 19.60 25.89
N PRO A 145 14.84 18.36 26.42
CA PRO A 145 14.11 17.20 25.90
C PRO A 145 12.60 17.42 25.81
N LEU A 146 12.03 18.30 26.64
CA LEU A 146 10.62 18.69 26.58
C LEU A 146 10.25 19.35 25.24
N ILE A 147 11.11 20.20 24.67
CA ILE A 147 10.85 20.89 23.39
C ILE A 147 10.83 19.88 22.23
N ILE A 148 11.72 18.89 22.27
CA ILE A 148 11.76 17.80 21.29
C ILE A 148 10.47 16.96 21.40
N GLY A 149 10.06 16.63 22.62
CA GLY A 149 8.81 15.91 22.90
C GLY A 149 7.58 16.65 22.36
N THR A 150 7.46 17.94 22.64
CA THR A 150 6.32 18.76 22.17
C THR A 150 6.26 18.83 20.65
N MET A 151 7.40 18.98 19.96
CA MET A 151 7.44 18.97 18.50
C MET A 151 6.99 17.63 17.89
N VAL A 152 7.44 16.51 18.48
CA VAL A 152 7.01 15.17 18.04
C VAL A 152 5.50 15.00 18.22
N VAL A 153 4.94 15.43 19.36
CA VAL A 153 3.50 15.38 19.62
C VAL A 153 2.74 16.22 18.61
N ILE A 154 3.18 17.45 18.33
CA ILE A 154 2.55 18.31 17.32
C ILE A 154 2.54 17.61 15.96
N LEU A 155 3.66 17.04 15.52
CA LEU A 155 3.75 16.35 14.24
C LEU A 155 2.83 15.13 14.17
N MET A 156 2.79 14.31 15.22
CA MET A 156 1.91 13.14 15.29
C MET A 156 0.42 13.53 15.33
N SER A 157 0.06 14.59 16.06
CA SER A 157 -1.30 15.11 16.15
C SER A 157 -1.89 15.48 14.79
N PHE A 158 -1.07 15.88 13.82
CA PHE A 158 -1.52 16.18 12.46
C PHE A 158 -1.34 15.01 11.49
N ALA A 159 -0.28 14.21 11.62
CA ALA A 159 -0.03 13.09 10.72
C ALA A 159 -1.05 11.95 10.89
N ILE A 160 -1.42 11.60 12.13
CA ILE A 160 -2.29 10.46 12.42
C ILE A 160 -3.70 10.64 11.80
N PRO A 161 -4.38 11.81 11.96
CA PRO A 161 -5.69 12.01 11.33
C PRO A 161 -5.65 11.93 9.79
N ILE A 162 -4.59 12.46 9.16
CA ILE A 162 -4.44 12.43 7.69
C ILE A 162 -4.30 10.99 7.20
N ILE A 163 -3.43 10.20 7.85
CA ILE A 163 -3.27 8.77 7.53
C ILE A 163 -4.61 8.04 7.73
N GLY A 164 -5.35 8.37 8.79
CA GLY A 164 -6.69 7.81 9.04
C GLY A 164 -7.69 8.11 7.91
N ILE A 165 -7.74 9.34 7.41
CA ILE A 165 -8.62 9.74 6.30
C ILE A 165 -8.24 9.00 5.02
N ILE A 166 -6.94 8.94 4.68
CA ILE A 166 -6.47 8.22 3.49
C ILE A 166 -6.81 6.73 3.60
N ALA A 167 -6.55 6.12 4.75
CA ALA A 167 -6.85 4.71 4.99
C ALA A 167 -8.36 4.42 4.88
N ALA A 168 -9.22 5.30 5.41
CA ALA A 168 -10.67 5.16 5.33
C ALA A 168 -11.18 5.11 3.89
N ILE A 169 -10.57 5.86 2.97
CA ILE A 169 -10.93 5.86 1.54
C ILE A 169 -10.29 4.67 0.81
N ALA A 170 -9.02 4.38 1.10
CA ALA A 170 -8.25 3.39 0.35
C ALA A 170 -8.60 1.94 0.70
N ILE A 171 -8.86 1.63 1.97
CA ILE A 171 -9.08 0.25 2.45
C ILE A 171 -10.30 -0.39 1.77
N PRO A 172 -11.50 0.22 1.73
CA PRO A 172 -12.66 -0.40 1.09
C PRO A 172 -12.44 -0.69 -0.40
N ASN A 173 -11.82 0.25 -1.12
CA ASN A 173 -11.51 0.09 -2.53
C ASN A 173 -10.50 -1.04 -2.77
N PHE A 174 -9.45 -1.11 -1.94
CA PHE A 174 -8.45 -2.18 -2.02
C PHE A 174 -9.06 -3.56 -1.73
N LEU A 175 -9.91 -3.67 -0.71
CA LEU A 175 -10.58 -4.92 -0.36
C LEU A 175 -11.51 -5.39 -1.49
N ASN A 176 -12.32 -4.50 -2.07
CA ASN A 176 -13.19 -4.82 -3.19
C ASN A 176 -12.39 -5.26 -4.43
N ALA A 177 -11.32 -4.53 -4.78
CA ALA A 177 -10.43 -4.91 -5.88
C ALA A 177 -9.81 -6.30 -5.69
N ARG A 178 -9.40 -6.63 -4.45
CA ARG A 178 -8.86 -7.95 -4.11
C ARG A 178 -9.90 -9.06 -4.28
N ASP A 179 -11.13 -8.84 -3.81
CA ASP A 179 -12.19 -9.86 -3.94
C ASP A 179 -12.68 -10.01 -5.38
N ARG A 180 -12.68 -8.93 -6.18
CA ARG A 180 -12.89 -9.01 -7.63
C ARG A 180 -11.84 -9.86 -8.33
N ALA A 181 -10.57 -9.68 -7.97
CA ALA A 181 -9.49 -10.50 -8.52
C ALA A 181 -9.65 -12.00 -8.17
N ARG A 182 -10.08 -12.28 -6.94
CA ARG A 182 -10.42 -13.65 -6.50
C ARG A 182 -11.58 -14.24 -7.30
N GLN A 183 -12.67 -13.49 -7.47
CA GLN A 183 -13.84 -13.93 -8.25
C GLN A 183 -13.49 -14.25 -9.70
N ILE A 184 -12.68 -13.39 -10.35
CA ILE A 184 -12.23 -13.63 -11.72
C ILE A 184 -11.42 -14.92 -11.80
N ARG A 185 -10.48 -15.12 -10.87
CA ARG A 185 -9.66 -16.34 -10.80
C ARG A 185 -10.52 -17.59 -10.61
N THR A 186 -11.46 -17.57 -9.66
CA THR A 186 -12.36 -18.70 -9.39
C THR A 186 -13.19 -19.07 -10.63
N ARG A 187 -13.74 -18.07 -11.33
CA ARG A 187 -14.51 -18.29 -12.55
C ARG A 187 -13.69 -18.95 -13.65
N MET A 188 -12.46 -18.46 -13.87
CA MET A 188 -11.58 -19.07 -14.88
C MET A 188 -11.21 -20.51 -14.51
N GLU A 189 -10.99 -20.79 -13.23
CA GLU A 189 -10.70 -22.14 -12.77
C GLU A 189 -11.87 -23.11 -13.02
N ILE A 190 -13.10 -22.68 -12.71
CA ILE A 190 -14.32 -23.44 -13.00
C ILE A 190 -14.41 -23.76 -14.50
N GLN A 191 -14.14 -22.78 -15.37
CA GLN A 191 -14.15 -22.97 -16.82
C GLN A 191 -13.06 -23.93 -17.30
N ASN A 192 -11.86 -23.86 -16.73
CA ASN A 192 -10.77 -24.78 -17.05
C ASN A 192 -11.11 -26.23 -16.66
N ILE A 193 -11.67 -26.43 -15.46
CA ILE A 193 -12.11 -27.77 -15.01
C ILE A 193 -13.25 -28.27 -15.90
N ALA A 194 -14.21 -27.41 -16.24
CA ALA A 194 -15.30 -27.75 -17.16
C ALA A 194 -14.78 -28.21 -18.52
N ALA A 195 -13.83 -27.50 -19.12
CA ALA A 195 -13.23 -27.90 -20.40
C ALA A 195 -12.51 -29.27 -20.33
N ALA A 196 -11.87 -29.56 -19.20
CA ALA A 196 -11.23 -30.86 -18.95
C ALA A 196 -12.28 -31.99 -18.79
N VAL A 197 -13.38 -31.72 -18.08
CA VAL A 197 -14.51 -32.64 -17.91
C VAL A 197 -15.19 -32.94 -19.25
N GLU A 198 -15.37 -31.93 -20.10
CA GLU A 198 -15.90 -32.11 -21.46
C GLU A 198 -14.97 -32.96 -22.33
N SER A 199 -13.67 -32.72 -22.23
CA SER A 199 -12.66 -33.53 -22.94
C SER A 199 -12.67 -34.98 -22.46
N TYR A 200 -12.84 -35.22 -21.16
CA TYR A 200 -13.01 -36.57 -20.60
C TYR A 200 -14.24 -37.28 -21.18
N LYS A 201 -15.38 -36.57 -21.26
CA LYS A 201 -16.62 -37.12 -21.84
C LYS A 201 -16.45 -37.50 -23.29
N ASN A 202 -15.73 -36.71 -24.09
CA ASN A 202 -15.47 -37.03 -25.49
C ASN A 202 -14.72 -38.37 -25.66
N ASP A 203 -13.84 -38.72 -24.70
CA ASP A 203 -13.10 -39.98 -24.73
C ASP A 203 -13.89 -41.17 -24.13
N HIS A 204 -14.76 -40.92 -23.14
CA HIS A 204 -15.42 -41.97 -22.35
C HIS A 204 -16.92 -42.12 -22.63
N ASN A 205 -17.50 -41.24 -23.46
CA ASN A 205 -18.94 -41.11 -23.73
C ASN A 205 -19.82 -40.83 -22.48
N ALA A 206 -19.22 -40.47 -21.35
CA ALA A 206 -19.89 -40.09 -20.11
C ALA A 206 -19.01 -39.13 -19.31
N TYR A 207 -19.62 -38.25 -18.52
CA TYR A 207 -18.88 -37.40 -17.57
C TYR A 207 -18.34 -38.25 -16.40
N PRO A 208 -17.25 -37.81 -15.74
CA PRO A 208 -16.79 -38.42 -14.51
C PRO A 208 -17.91 -38.52 -13.47
N GLU A 209 -18.01 -39.63 -12.74
CA GLU A 209 -18.98 -39.80 -11.66
C GLU A 209 -18.80 -38.72 -10.58
N THR A 210 -19.82 -38.54 -9.74
CA THR A 210 -19.76 -37.59 -8.62
C THR A 210 -18.64 -37.96 -7.67
N LEU A 211 -17.61 -37.12 -7.62
CA LEU A 211 -16.39 -37.34 -6.84
C LEU A 211 -15.93 -36.02 -6.20
N PRO A 212 -15.25 -36.07 -5.04
CA PRO A 212 -14.52 -34.92 -4.52
C PRO A 212 -13.52 -34.41 -5.56
N VAL A 213 -13.32 -33.09 -5.64
CA VAL A 213 -12.47 -32.48 -6.68
C VAL A 213 -11.01 -32.96 -6.58
N GLN A 214 -10.55 -33.36 -5.39
CA GLN A 214 -9.25 -33.99 -5.17
C GLN A 214 -9.12 -35.32 -5.95
N GLN A 215 -10.19 -36.11 -6.01
CA GLN A 215 -10.21 -37.37 -6.75
C GLN A 215 -10.42 -37.11 -8.25
N LEU A 216 -11.28 -36.15 -8.59
CA LEU A 216 -11.45 -35.68 -9.97
C LEU A 216 -10.12 -35.23 -10.59
N GLN A 217 -9.27 -34.56 -9.79
CA GLN A 217 -7.94 -34.15 -10.21
C GLN A 217 -7.09 -35.33 -10.69
N SER A 218 -7.11 -36.45 -9.97
CA SER A 218 -6.34 -37.65 -10.34
C SER A 218 -6.82 -38.31 -11.64
N LEU A 219 -8.08 -38.07 -12.03
CA LEU A 219 -8.64 -38.57 -13.30
C LEU A 219 -8.34 -37.64 -14.47
N LEU A 220 -8.33 -36.33 -14.22
CA LEU A 220 -8.20 -35.32 -15.27
C LEU A 220 -6.75 -34.92 -15.57
N VAL A 221 -5.89 -34.92 -14.55
CA VAL A 221 -4.47 -34.54 -14.66
C VAL A 221 -3.61 -35.80 -14.86
N PRO A 222 -2.60 -35.78 -15.76
CA PRO A 222 -2.21 -34.68 -16.65
C PRO A 222 -2.89 -34.74 -18.04
N LYS A 223 -3.75 -35.73 -18.30
CA LYS A 223 -4.20 -36.03 -19.67
C LYS A 223 -5.05 -34.92 -20.29
N TYR A 224 -5.96 -34.32 -19.53
CA TYR A 224 -6.94 -33.33 -20.04
C TYR A 224 -6.65 -31.91 -19.56
N ILE A 225 -5.84 -31.75 -18.50
CA ILE A 225 -5.43 -30.46 -17.95
C ILE A 225 -4.13 -30.61 -17.15
N ASP A 226 -3.28 -29.58 -17.19
CA ASP A 226 -1.97 -29.59 -16.52
C ASP A 226 -2.10 -29.59 -14.99
N LYS A 227 -3.06 -28.85 -14.46
CA LYS A 227 -3.28 -28.67 -13.02
C LYS A 227 -4.71 -28.24 -12.74
N ILE A 228 -5.28 -28.81 -11.68
CA ILE A 228 -6.53 -28.36 -11.08
C ILE A 228 -6.23 -27.80 -9.69
N TYR A 229 -6.78 -26.63 -9.37
CA TYR A 229 -6.85 -26.15 -8.00
C TYR A 229 -8.10 -26.72 -7.33
N VAL A 230 -7.89 -27.47 -6.25
CA VAL A 230 -8.97 -28.06 -5.43
C VAL A 230 -9.86 -27.01 -4.78
N GLN A 231 -9.25 -25.87 -4.45
CA GLN A 231 -9.87 -24.75 -3.76
C GLN A 231 -9.95 -23.54 -4.66
N ASP A 232 -11.01 -22.77 -4.45
CA ASP A 232 -11.19 -21.47 -5.08
C ASP A 232 -10.22 -20.41 -4.52
N ALA A 233 -10.35 -19.19 -5.03
CA ALA A 233 -9.50 -18.08 -4.61
C ALA A 233 -9.76 -17.56 -3.19
N TRP A 234 -10.87 -17.98 -2.55
CA TRP A 234 -11.22 -17.74 -1.14
C TRP A 234 -10.90 -18.90 -0.21
N LYS A 235 -10.35 -20.00 -0.74
CA LYS A 235 -10.00 -21.23 -0.01
C LYS A 235 -11.18 -22.13 0.34
N ASN A 236 -12.30 -21.95 -0.34
CA ASN A 236 -13.42 -22.89 -0.27
C ASN A 236 -13.18 -24.01 -1.29
N ASP A 237 -13.52 -25.25 -0.93
CA ASP A 237 -13.39 -26.38 -1.84
C ASP A 237 -14.43 -26.27 -2.97
N PHE A 238 -14.00 -26.52 -4.21
CA PHE A 238 -14.95 -26.68 -5.31
C PHE A 238 -15.82 -27.91 -5.09
N ARG A 239 -17.06 -27.85 -5.53
CA ARG A 239 -17.97 -28.99 -5.54
C ARG A 239 -18.29 -29.38 -6.96
N TYR A 240 -18.18 -30.67 -7.24
CA TYR A 240 -18.51 -31.27 -8.52
C TYR A 240 -19.53 -32.38 -8.29
N ILE A 241 -20.63 -32.37 -9.04
CA ILE A 241 -21.53 -33.51 -9.13
C ILE A 241 -21.86 -33.78 -10.59
N ALA A 242 -22.13 -35.04 -10.89
CA ALA A 242 -22.61 -35.50 -12.17
C ALA A 242 -23.77 -36.46 -11.97
N TRP A 243 -24.75 -36.39 -12.87
CA TRP A 243 -25.90 -37.28 -12.85
C TRP A 243 -26.26 -37.73 -14.25
N LYS A 244 -27.05 -38.81 -14.27
CA LYS A 244 -27.64 -39.36 -15.47
C LYS A 244 -29.11 -38.94 -15.52
N GLU A 245 -29.49 -38.23 -16.57
CA GLU A 245 -30.86 -37.80 -16.82
C GLU A 245 -31.51 -38.65 -17.92
N ASN A 246 -30.79 -38.92 -19.01
CA ASN A 246 -31.25 -39.85 -20.03
C ASN A 246 -30.93 -41.31 -19.63
N PRO A 247 -31.93 -42.20 -19.48
CA PRO A 247 -31.73 -43.61 -19.18
C PRO A 247 -30.85 -44.37 -20.18
N GLU A 248 -30.80 -43.91 -21.43
CA GLU A 248 -30.04 -44.55 -22.52
C GLU A 248 -28.54 -44.19 -22.50
N SER A 249 -28.14 -43.15 -21.76
CA SER A 249 -26.74 -42.74 -21.64
C SER A 249 -25.88 -43.81 -20.97
N VAL A 250 -24.64 -43.98 -21.41
CA VAL A 250 -23.71 -44.99 -20.84
C VAL A 250 -23.39 -44.68 -19.36
N GLY A 251 -23.32 -43.40 -19.00
CA GLY A 251 -23.09 -42.92 -17.65
C GLY A 251 -23.71 -41.54 -17.43
N PRO A 252 -23.16 -40.74 -16.50
CA PRO A 252 -23.62 -39.36 -16.30
C PRO A 252 -23.52 -38.53 -17.59
N ASP A 253 -24.61 -37.88 -17.95
CA ASP A 253 -24.76 -37.05 -19.16
C ASP A 253 -24.94 -35.57 -18.84
N ASN A 254 -25.01 -35.22 -17.55
CA ASN A 254 -25.03 -33.88 -17.02
C ASN A 254 -24.01 -33.74 -15.90
N TYR A 255 -23.44 -32.54 -15.75
CA TYR A 255 -22.59 -32.19 -14.63
C TYR A 255 -22.78 -30.74 -14.20
N ILE A 256 -22.35 -30.47 -12.99
CA ILE A 256 -22.26 -29.13 -12.44
C ILE A 256 -21.00 -29.02 -11.59
N ILE A 257 -20.34 -27.87 -11.69
CA ILE A 257 -19.24 -27.49 -10.84
C ILE A 257 -19.50 -26.10 -10.29
N ALA A 258 -19.25 -25.92 -8.99
CA ALA A 258 -19.55 -24.68 -8.31
C ALA A 258 -18.50 -24.33 -7.24
N SER A 259 -18.44 -23.04 -6.91
CA SER A 259 -17.77 -22.47 -5.75
C SER A 259 -18.80 -21.71 -4.91
N ALA A 260 -18.71 -21.83 -3.59
CA ALA A 260 -19.59 -21.18 -2.63
C ALA A 260 -19.27 -19.69 -2.40
N GLY A 261 -18.62 -19.03 -3.37
CA GLY A 261 -18.24 -17.62 -3.28
C GLY A 261 -17.33 -17.28 -2.10
N LYS A 262 -17.41 -16.03 -1.65
CA LYS A 262 -16.59 -15.46 -0.55
C LYS A 262 -17.00 -15.95 0.83
N ASP A 263 -18.29 -16.23 1.05
CA ASP A 263 -18.78 -16.60 2.37
C ASP A 263 -18.73 -18.10 2.65
N GLY A 264 -18.56 -18.92 1.60
CA GLY A 264 -18.40 -20.36 1.73
C GLY A 264 -19.71 -21.07 2.07
N VAL A 265 -20.86 -20.40 1.90
CA VAL A 265 -22.19 -20.94 2.20
C VAL A 265 -22.92 -21.19 0.88
N TRP A 266 -23.27 -22.46 0.62
CA TRP A 266 -24.01 -22.84 -0.58
C TRP A 266 -25.43 -22.25 -0.55
N GLU A 267 -25.85 -21.59 -1.64
CA GLU A 267 -27.19 -21.01 -1.75
C GLU A 267 -28.28 -22.10 -1.84
N GLU A 268 -27.95 -23.22 -2.50
CA GLU A 268 -28.86 -24.37 -2.67
C GLU A 268 -28.35 -25.63 -1.95
N ASN A 269 -29.29 -26.40 -1.42
CA ASN A 269 -28.99 -27.69 -0.75
C ASN A 269 -28.63 -28.78 -1.76
N ASP A 270 -29.40 -28.92 -2.83
CA ASP A 270 -29.09 -29.79 -3.97
C ASP A 270 -28.51 -28.94 -5.10
N MET A 271 -27.30 -29.29 -5.56
CA MET A 271 -26.68 -28.56 -6.65
C MET A 271 -27.44 -28.67 -7.97
N LYS A 272 -28.35 -29.65 -8.14
CA LYS A 272 -29.15 -29.73 -9.36
C LYS A 272 -30.18 -28.61 -9.47
N GLU A 273 -30.57 -28.03 -8.34
CA GLU A 273 -31.60 -26.99 -8.21
C GLU A 273 -31.10 -25.60 -8.59
N TYR A 274 -29.79 -25.41 -8.76
CA TYR A 274 -29.25 -24.15 -9.28
C TYR A 274 -29.87 -23.81 -10.65
N THR A 275 -30.40 -22.60 -10.73
CA THR A 275 -30.99 -22.00 -11.93
C THR A 275 -30.16 -20.82 -12.42
N GLU A 276 -30.47 -20.34 -13.63
CA GLU A 276 -29.83 -19.15 -14.17
C GLU A 276 -30.17 -17.92 -13.33
N LYS A 277 -29.13 -17.29 -12.76
CA LYS A 277 -29.24 -16.12 -11.90
C LYS A 277 -28.04 -15.21 -12.10
N VAL A 278 -28.29 -13.92 -12.29
CA VAL A 278 -27.23 -12.91 -12.28
C VAL A 278 -26.84 -12.65 -10.83
N THR A 279 -25.53 -12.64 -10.54
CA THR A 279 -25.03 -12.39 -9.18
C THR A 279 -24.32 -11.04 -9.09
N CYS A 280 -24.59 -10.31 -8.01
CA CYS A 280 -24.07 -8.95 -7.76
C CYS A 280 -23.27 -8.84 -6.47
N SER A 281 -23.01 -9.96 -5.79
CA SER A 281 -22.18 -10.01 -4.60
C SER A 281 -21.07 -11.03 -4.74
N PHE A 282 -19.92 -10.73 -4.13
CA PHE A 282 -18.83 -11.70 -3.99
C PHE A 282 -19.21 -12.90 -3.13
N ARG A 283 -20.27 -12.77 -2.32
CA ARG A 283 -20.79 -13.83 -1.46
C ARG A 283 -21.48 -14.94 -2.26
N ASN A 284 -22.16 -14.57 -3.34
CA ASN A 284 -22.99 -15.50 -4.10
C ASN A 284 -22.14 -16.58 -4.77
N ASP A 285 -22.79 -17.71 -4.97
CA ASP A 285 -22.18 -18.87 -5.61
C ASP A 285 -21.85 -18.60 -7.07
N ILE A 286 -20.81 -19.28 -7.55
CA ILE A 286 -20.41 -19.26 -8.95
C ILE A 286 -20.61 -20.67 -9.47
N VAL A 287 -21.55 -20.82 -10.40
CA VAL A 287 -22.07 -22.13 -10.78
C VAL A 287 -22.04 -22.30 -12.29
N LEU A 288 -21.40 -23.38 -12.74
CA LEU A 288 -21.36 -23.80 -14.13
C LEU A 288 -22.01 -25.17 -14.26
N LYS A 289 -23.02 -25.27 -15.14
CA LYS A 289 -23.78 -26.48 -15.44
C LYS A 289 -23.66 -26.77 -16.93
N ASN A 290 -23.22 -27.97 -17.29
CA ASN A 290 -23.09 -28.42 -18.69
C ASN A 290 -22.39 -27.40 -19.61
N ASN A 291 -21.19 -26.95 -19.22
CA ASN A 291 -20.39 -25.95 -19.93
C ASN A 291 -21.01 -24.54 -20.06
N VAL A 292 -22.12 -24.27 -19.36
CA VAL A 292 -22.78 -22.96 -19.31
C VAL A 292 -22.70 -22.41 -17.89
N LEU A 293 -22.22 -21.17 -17.75
CA LEU A 293 -22.17 -20.47 -16.47
C LEU A 293 -23.56 -19.94 -16.13
N ILE A 294 -24.30 -20.66 -15.27
CA ILE A 294 -25.69 -20.34 -14.91
C ILE A 294 -25.78 -19.28 -13.80
N GLN A 295 -24.81 -19.28 -12.87
CA GLN A 295 -24.66 -18.19 -11.90
C GLN A 295 -23.37 -17.43 -12.19
N GLN A 296 -23.53 -16.24 -12.78
CA GLN A 296 -22.41 -15.44 -13.22
C GLN A 296 -22.41 -14.05 -12.58
N PRO A 297 -21.24 -13.56 -12.15
CA PRO A 297 -21.13 -12.22 -11.65
C PRO A 297 -21.21 -11.22 -12.81
N GLN A 298 -22.20 -10.32 -12.77
CA GLN A 298 -22.31 -9.21 -13.71
C GLN A 298 -22.28 -7.86 -12.96
N GLY A 299 -21.80 -6.82 -13.63
CA GLY A 299 -21.82 -5.47 -13.09
C GLY A 299 -20.90 -5.24 -11.86
N PRO A 300 -21.03 -4.07 -11.21
CA PRO A 300 -20.33 -3.75 -9.98
C PRO A 300 -20.76 -4.70 -8.86
N GLN A 301 -19.79 -5.43 -8.29
CA GLN A 301 -20.07 -6.35 -7.20
C GLN A 301 -20.07 -5.60 -5.87
N MET A 302 -21.13 -5.77 -5.10
CA MET A 302 -21.33 -5.12 -3.81
C MET A 302 -21.10 -6.12 -2.66
N GLU A 303 -20.51 -5.63 -1.57
CA GLU A 303 -20.32 -6.41 -0.34
C GLU A 303 -21.67 -6.67 0.40
N ALA A 304 -22.73 -5.93 0.05
CA ALA A 304 -23.99 -5.91 0.79
C ALA A 304 -25.00 -7.00 0.37
N ASP A 305 -25.83 -7.36 1.36
CA ASP A 305 -26.94 -8.33 1.46
C ASP A 305 -27.26 -9.21 0.23
N PRO A 306 -27.21 -10.56 0.35
CA PRO A 306 -27.64 -11.49 -0.70
C PRO A 306 -29.10 -11.30 -1.18
N ALA A 307 -29.93 -10.53 -0.45
CA ALA A 307 -31.29 -10.18 -0.83
C ALA A 307 -31.41 -9.02 -1.84
N VAL A 308 -30.34 -8.32 -2.19
CA VAL A 308 -30.39 -7.25 -3.19
C VAL A 308 -30.49 -7.85 -4.59
N GLN A 309 -31.63 -7.69 -5.25
CA GLN A 309 -31.80 -8.06 -6.65
C GLN A 309 -30.83 -7.26 -7.53
N CYS A 310 -30.19 -7.97 -8.44
CA CYS A 310 -29.42 -7.40 -9.53
C CYS A 310 -30.37 -6.70 -10.51
N ASP A 311 -30.65 -5.42 -10.30
CA ASP A 311 -31.34 -4.57 -11.28
C ASP A 311 -30.47 -4.30 -12.52
#